data_AF-A0A524CRQ9-F1
#
_entry.id   AF-A0A524CRQ9-F1
#
_cell.length_a   1.000
_cell.length_b   1.000
_cell.length_c   1.000
_cell.angle_alpha   90.00
_cell.angle_beta   90.00
_cell.angle_gamma   90.00
#
_symmetry.space_group_name_H-M   'P 1'
#
loop_
_entity.id
_entity.type
_entity.pdbx_description
1 polymer ?
#
loop_
_entity_poly.entity_id
_entity_poly.type
_entity_poly.pdbx_seq_one_letter_code
_entity_poly.pdbx_strand_id
1 'polypeptide(L)'
;MDIGGNRRLLALSLVTILVFYGIATSNEILIMLSLSGLIGVVCSKEEEAEGAVASSAKAVAVSSEITETYVPEVKEPRAELVELPVETVEGIGPKYGKRLHDAGIDTVADLLSSMADKVADVCDVDIDRAQRWIAMARFCWLESISEEDAEAIVYGGGITDLDELAAAEPDALLGRIQDAVRLGHVKVPEGYTFDLDMAKAWIAEAKDLTTE
;
A
#
# COMPACT_ATOMS: atom_id res chain seq x y z
N MET A 1 -81.84 -1.22 -16.32
CA MET A 1 -81.22 -2.54 -16.54
C MET A 1 -79.86 -2.29 -17.16
N ASP A 2 -78.85 -2.65 -16.37
CA ASP A 2 -77.40 -2.80 -16.55
C ASP A 2 -76.94 -3.17 -18.00
N ILE A 3 -75.77 -2.89 -18.58
CA ILE A 3 -74.37 -2.70 -18.11
C ILE A 3 -73.62 -1.87 -19.18
N GLY A 4 -72.63 -1.05 -18.78
CA GLY A 4 -71.33 -1.05 -19.48
C GLY A 4 -70.73 0.28 -19.93
N GLY A 5 -69.56 0.61 -19.37
CA GLY A 5 -68.52 1.33 -20.12
C GLY A 5 -67.81 2.49 -19.39
N ASN A 6 -66.81 2.14 -18.58
CA ASN A 6 -65.80 3.04 -17.98
C ASN A 6 -65.34 4.22 -18.84
N ARG A 7 -65.31 5.44 -18.29
CA ARG A 7 -64.32 6.48 -18.66
C ARG A 7 -63.95 7.45 -17.52
N ARG A 8 -62.69 7.30 -17.09
CA ARG A 8 -61.68 8.35 -16.83
C ARG A 8 -61.72 9.12 -15.49
N LEU A 9 -60.94 8.58 -14.54
CA LEU A 9 -60.25 9.36 -13.50
C LEU A 9 -59.16 10.24 -14.13
N LEU A 10 -59.18 11.52 -13.78
CA LEU A 10 -58.07 12.47 -13.92
C LEU A 10 -57.90 13.18 -12.57
N ALA A 11 -56.81 12.93 -11.86
CA ALA A 11 -56.24 13.81 -10.84
C ALA A 11 -54.88 13.21 -10.41
N LEU A 12 -53.80 13.70 -11.02
CA LEU A 12 -52.85 14.68 -10.48
C LEU A 12 -51.62 13.98 -9.86
N SER A 13 -50.57 13.94 -10.68
CA SER A 13 -49.20 13.58 -10.33
C SER A 13 -48.53 14.75 -9.60
N LEU A 14 -47.96 14.52 -8.42
CA LEU A 14 -46.96 15.41 -7.82
C LEU A 14 -46.00 14.56 -6.99
N VAL A 15 -44.90 14.13 -7.62
CA VAL A 15 -43.79 13.42 -6.96
C VAL A 15 -42.77 14.47 -6.55
N THR A 16 -42.73 14.79 -5.26
CA THR A 16 -41.69 15.62 -4.64
C THR A 16 -40.56 14.70 -4.19
N ILE A 17 -39.46 14.68 -4.95
CA ILE A 17 -38.24 13.96 -4.57
C ILE A 17 -37.47 14.80 -3.55
N LEU A 18 -37.49 14.38 -2.29
CA LEU A 18 -36.59 14.90 -1.24
C LEU A 18 -35.31 14.07 -1.25
N VAL A 19 -34.22 14.66 -1.74
CA VAL A 19 -32.86 14.17 -1.57
C VAL A 19 -32.35 14.66 -0.22
N PHE A 20 -32.25 13.78 0.77
CA PHE A 20 -31.51 14.03 2.01
C PHE A 20 -30.17 13.29 1.96
N TYR A 21 -29.11 14.06 1.70
CA TYR A 21 -27.75 13.73 2.09
C TYR A 21 -27.63 13.93 3.61
N GLY A 22 -27.11 12.94 4.33
CA GLY A 22 -26.87 13.04 5.76
C GLY A 22 -26.11 11.84 6.31
N ILE A 23 -24.80 12.04 6.53
CA ILE A 23 -23.89 11.11 7.22
C ILE A 23 -24.27 11.12 8.71
N ALA A 24 -24.51 9.94 9.29
CA ALA A 24 -24.54 9.76 10.75
C ALA A 24 -24.13 8.34 11.13
N THR A 25 -22.96 8.25 11.76
CA THR A 25 -22.44 7.09 12.49
C THR A 25 -23.36 6.70 13.65
N SER A 26 -23.60 5.41 13.87
CA SER A 26 -23.98 4.87 15.19
C SER A 26 -23.58 3.40 15.31
N ASN A 27 -22.64 3.15 16.23
CA ASN A 27 -22.47 1.90 16.96
C ASN A 27 -23.82 1.41 17.49
N GLU A 28 -24.20 0.15 17.25
CA GLU A 28 -25.04 -0.58 18.20
C GLU A 28 -24.60 -2.04 18.34
N ILE A 29 -24.37 -2.38 19.60
CA ILE A 29 -24.02 -3.68 20.17
C ILE A 29 -25.31 -4.52 20.21
N LEU A 30 -25.30 -5.71 19.61
CA LEU A 30 -26.37 -6.69 19.79
C LEU A 30 -25.84 -7.93 20.52
N ILE A 31 -25.99 -7.91 21.85
CA ILE A 31 -25.89 -9.09 22.71
C ILE A 31 -27.26 -9.78 22.69
N MET A 32 -27.32 -11.00 22.17
CA MET A 32 -28.49 -11.88 22.32
C MET A 32 -28.03 -13.21 22.94
N LEU A 33 -28.06 -13.24 24.27
CA LEU A 33 -28.08 -14.45 25.08
C LEU A 33 -29.51 -15.01 25.08
N SER A 34 -29.69 -16.27 24.69
CA SER A 34 -30.69 -17.13 25.34
C SER A 34 -30.25 -18.60 25.34
N LEU A 35 -30.12 -19.12 26.57
CA LEU A 35 -29.90 -20.53 26.90
C LEU A 35 -31.11 -21.37 26.49
N SER A 36 -30.88 -22.63 26.10
CA SER A 36 -31.20 -23.83 26.90
C SER A 36 -31.28 -25.08 26.01
N GLY A 37 -30.52 -26.13 26.34
CA GLY A 37 -30.72 -27.44 25.73
C GLY A 37 -29.59 -28.44 25.95
N LEU A 38 -29.39 -28.88 27.19
CA LEU A 38 -28.46 -29.95 27.59
C LEU A 38 -29.20 -31.29 27.71
N ILE A 39 -28.92 -32.26 26.82
CA ILE A 39 -29.00 -33.72 26.98
C ILE A 39 -27.99 -34.26 25.93
N GLY A 40 -26.98 -35.08 26.17
CA GLY A 40 -26.71 -36.09 27.18
C GLY A 40 -26.27 -37.38 26.46
N VAL A 41 -24.95 -37.61 26.39
CA VAL A 41 -24.21 -38.89 26.36
C VAL A 41 -24.67 -40.02 25.42
N VAL A 42 -23.79 -40.47 24.50
CA VAL A 42 -23.39 -41.89 24.33
C VAL A 42 -21.96 -41.98 23.79
N CYS A 43 -21.09 -42.65 24.55
CA CYS A 43 -19.78 -43.18 24.15
C CYS A 43 -19.93 -44.51 23.39
N SER A 44 -19.08 -44.73 22.38
CA SER A 44 -18.57 -46.04 21.93
C SER A 44 -17.31 -45.75 21.10
N LYS A 45 -16.11 -45.71 21.70
CA LYS A 45 -15.15 -46.79 21.95
C LYS A 45 -14.73 -47.57 20.69
N GLU A 46 -13.48 -47.27 20.28
CA GLU A 46 -12.43 -48.05 19.60
C GLU A 46 -12.77 -48.86 18.34
N GLU A 47 -12.08 -48.51 17.25
CA GLU A 47 -11.57 -49.51 16.31
C GLU A 47 -10.17 -49.13 15.83
N GLU A 48 -9.35 -50.16 15.68
CA GLU A 48 -7.91 -50.18 15.69
C GLU A 48 -7.25 -49.70 14.40
N ALA A 49 -6.03 -49.18 14.54
CA ALA A 49 -5.09 -48.99 13.44
C ALA A 49 -4.19 -50.22 13.31
N GLU A 50 -4.11 -50.82 12.11
CA GLU A 50 -2.85 -51.26 11.50
C GLU A 50 -3.04 -51.67 10.03
N GLY A 51 -2.10 -51.21 9.20
CA GLY A 51 -1.51 -52.02 8.14
C GLY A 51 -2.22 -52.11 6.79
N ALA A 52 -1.85 -51.23 5.85
CA ALA A 52 -1.61 -51.64 4.46
C ALA A 52 -0.75 -50.62 3.72
N VAL A 53 0.45 -51.06 3.37
CA VAL A 53 1.42 -50.38 2.51
C VAL A 53 0.95 -50.51 1.07
N ALA A 54 0.76 -49.38 0.37
CA ALA A 54 0.66 -49.37 -1.08
C ALA A 54 1.21 -48.06 -1.66
N SER A 55 2.40 -48.19 -2.22
CA SER A 55 3.06 -47.26 -3.12
C SER A 55 2.11 -46.68 -4.18
N SER A 56 2.07 -45.35 -4.27
CA SER A 56 1.76 -44.65 -5.51
C SER A 56 2.52 -43.34 -5.54
N ALA A 57 3.73 -43.39 -6.12
CA ALA A 57 4.40 -42.22 -6.63
C ALA A 57 3.55 -41.65 -7.77
N LYS A 58 2.84 -40.55 -7.50
CA LYS A 58 2.28 -39.69 -8.54
C LYS A 58 3.02 -38.36 -8.49
N ALA A 59 4.12 -38.31 -9.25
CA ALA A 59 4.73 -37.06 -9.66
C ALA A 59 3.66 -36.28 -10.45
N VAL A 60 3.04 -35.32 -9.78
CA VAL A 60 2.27 -34.28 -10.45
C VAL A 60 3.30 -33.26 -10.89
N ALA A 61 3.61 -33.29 -12.18
CA ALA A 61 4.29 -32.20 -12.84
C ALA A 61 3.42 -30.95 -12.67
N VAL A 62 3.75 -30.13 -11.67
CA VAL A 62 3.29 -28.75 -11.60
C VAL A 62 4.09 -28.01 -12.67
N SER A 63 3.54 -27.98 -13.87
CA SER A 63 3.85 -26.97 -14.85
C SER A 63 3.23 -25.67 -14.32
N SER A 64 3.95 -24.98 -13.44
CA SER A 64 3.61 -23.60 -13.09
C SER A 64 4.03 -22.75 -14.27
N GLU A 65 3.06 -22.50 -15.15
CA GLU A 65 3.09 -21.39 -16.09
C GLU A 65 3.63 -20.17 -15.36
N ILE A 66 4.80 -19.73 -15.80
CA ILE A 66 5.42 -18.49 -15.37
C ILE A 66 4.44 -17.40 -15.81
N THR A 67 3.62 -16.91 -14.90
CA THR A 67 2.96 -15.62 -15.07
C THR A 67 4.09 -14.62 -15.24
N GLU A 68 4.25 -14.15 -16.47
CA GLU A 68 5.11 -13.03 -16.81
C GLU A 68 4.58 -11.83 -16.03
N THR A 69 5.14 -11.62 -14.83
CA THR A 69 4.90 -10.43 -14.02
C THR A 69 5.26 -9.26 -14.90
N TYR A 70 4.24 -8.50 -15.31
CA TYR A 70 4.42 -7.27 -16.07
C TYR A 70 5.40 -6.37 -15.31
N VAL A 71 6.63 -6.30 -15.81
CA VAL A 71 7.62 -5.31 -15.39
C VAL A 71 7.39 -4.11 -16.30
N PRO A 72 6.90 -2.97 -15.77
CA PRO A 72 6.72 -1.78 -16.60
C PRO A 72 8.05 -1.40 -17.26
N GLU A 73 7.97 -0.88 -18.49
CA GLU A 73 9.15 -0.39 -19.21
C GLU A 73 9.89 0.64 -18.35
N VAL A 74 11.18 0.37 -18.08
CA VAL A 74 12.04 1.25 -17.28
C VAL A 74 12.35 2.47 -18.14
N LYS A 75 11.63 3.58 -17.89
CA LYS A 75 12.00 4.88 -18.44
C LYS A 75 13.26 5.36 -17.72
N GLU A 76 14.33 5.61 -18.48
CA GLU A 76 15.55 6.23 -17.96
C GLU A 76 15.18 7.58 -17.31
N PRO A 77 15.56 7.83 -16.03
CA PRO A 77 15.28 9.10 -15.39
C PRO A 77 15.95 10.24 -16.18
N ARG A 78 15.23 11.36 -16.36
CA ARG A 78 15.70 12.54 -17.11
C ARG A 78 16.97 13.17 -16.53
N ALA A 79 17.26 12.90 -15.26
CA ALA A 79 18.45 13.34 -14.55
C ALA A 79 19.36 12.16 -14.23
N GLU A 80 20.68 12.39 -14.35
CA GLU A 80 21.69 11.43 -13.92
C GLU A 80 21.57 11.24 -12.40
N LEU A 81 21.27 10.01 -11.97
CA LEU A 81 21.25 9.66 -10.55
C LEU A 81 22.62 10.00 -9.96
N VAL A 82 22.64 10.84 -8.94
CA VAL A 82 23.86 11.10 -8.18
C VAL A 82 24.24 9.80 -7.44
N GLU A 83 25.51 9.43 -7.50
CA GLU A 83 26.05 8.28 -6.75
C GLU A 83 26.09 8.59 -5.24
N LEU A 84 24.91 8.52 -4.62
CA LEU A 84 24.72 8.67 -3.19
C LEU A 84 24.92 7.33 -2.49
N PRO A 85 25.57 7.27 -1.32
CA PRO A 85 25.65 6.05 -0.52
C PRO A 85 24.27 5.48 -0.22
N VAL A 86 24.15 4.15 -0.16
CA VAL A 86 22.87 3.50 0.11
C VAL A 86 22.28 3.88 1.48
N GLU A 87 23.12 4.28 2.45
CA GLU A 87 22.70 4.75 3.77
C GLU A 87 22.00 6.12 3.77
N THR A 88 21.99 6.86 2.65
CA THR A 88 21.16 8.07 2.50
C THR A 88 19.65 7.76 2.55
N VAL A 89 19.25 6.50 2.33
CA VAL A 89 17.85 6.10 2.46
C VAL A 89 17.49 5.89 3.93
N GLU A 90 16.52 6.66 4.42
CA GLU A 90 16.06 6.57 5.81
C GLU A 90 15.68 5.13 6.20
N GLY A 91 16.14 4.72 7.39
CA GLY A 91 16.03 3.34 7.87
C GLY A 91 17.13 2.38 7.39
N ILE A 92 17.99 2.75 6.44
CA ILE A 92 19.21 2.01 6.08
C ILE A 92 20.40 2.54 6.90
N GLY A 93 20.48 2.10 8.15
CA GLY A 93 21.64 2.39 8.99
C GLY A 93 22.87 1.52 8.65
N PRO A 94 24.02 1.75 9.33
CA PRO A 94 25.29 1.08 9.04
C PRO A 94 25.25 -0.45 9.01
N LYS A 95 24.33 -1.07 9.76
CA LYS A 95 24.13 -2.52 9.77
C LYS A 95 23.56 -3.03 8.45
N TYR A 96 22.53 -2.36 7.91
CA TYR A 96 21.92 -2.74 6.65
C TYR A 96 22.78 -2.29 5.48
N GLY A 97 23.35 -1.08 5.55
CA GLY A 97 24.33 -0.59 4.57
C GLY A 97 25.46 -1.58 4.35
N LYS A 98 26.10 -2.08 5.42
CA LYS A 98 27.13 -3.12 5.29
C LYS A 98 26.63 -4.38 4.55
N ARG A 99 25.41 -4.86 4.81
CA ARG A 99 24.86 -6.04 4.15
C ARG A 99 24.65 -5.80 2.66
N LEU A 100 24.17 -4.61 2.30
CA LEU A 100 23.96 -4.18 0.92
C LEU A 100 25.29 -4.04 0.18
N HIS A 101 26.30 -3.41 0.79
CA HIS A 101 27.66 -3.35 0.27
C HIS A 101 28.27 -4.74 0.03
N ASP A 102 28.15 -5.66 1.00
CA ASP A 102 28.64 -7.05 0.85
C ASP A 102 27.94 -7.79 -0.33
N ALA A 103 26.77 -7.32 -0.76
CA ALA A 103 25.99 -7.85 -1.88
C ALA A 103 26.15 -7.05 -3.20
N GLY A 104 27.03 -6.04 -3.23
CA GLY A 104 27.29 -5.18 -4.39
C GLY A 104 26.15 -4.18 -4.67
N ILE A 105 25.45 -3.74 -3.63
CA ILE A 105 24.46 -2.66 -3.68
C ILE A 105 25.05 -1.51 -2.86
N ASP A 106 25.89 -0.69 -3.49
CA ASP A 106 26.69 0.31 -2.82
C ASP A 106 26.01 1.68 -2.77
N THR A 107 25.19 1.98 -3.79
CA THR A 107 24.60 3.31 -3.96
C THR A 107 23.07 3.29 -4.03
N VAL A 108 22.47 4.47 -3.94
CA VAL A 108 21.03 4.68 -4.19
C VAL A 108 20.65 4.19 -5.59
N ALA A 109 21.52 4.38 -6.59
CA ALA A 109 21.30 3.91 -7.95
C ALA A 109 21.32 2.37 -8.04
N ASP A 110 22.25 1.70 -7.33
CA ASP A 110 22.25 0.24 -7.24
C ASP A 110 21.00 -0.29 -6.56
N LEU A 111 20.52 0.39 -5.52
CA LEU A 111 19.32 0.02 -4.79
C LEU A 111 18.07 0.16 -5.69
N LEU A 112 17.97 1.25 -6.45
CA LEU A 112 16.90 1.46 -7.43
C LEU A 112 16.89 0.41 -8.55
N SER A 113 18.07 -0.10 -8.90
CA SER A 113 18.24 -1.16 -9.90
C SER A 113 18.02 -2.57 -9.34
N SER A 114 17.82 -2.70 -8.03
CA SER A 114 17.64 -3.98 -7.34
C SER A 114 16.18 -4.38 -7.22
N MET A 115 15.93 -5.69 -7.17
CA MET A 115 14.61 -6.23 -6.87
C MET A 115 14.38 -6.29 -5.35
N ALA A 116 13.15 -6.01 -4.92
CA ALA A 116 12.82 -5.92 -3.49
C ALA A 116 13.01 -7.25 -2.73
N ASP A 117 12.77 -8.39 -3.38
CA ASP A 117 13.02 -9.72 -2.83
C ASP A 117 14.51 -9.94 -2.53
N LYS A 118 15.40 -9.59 -3.47
CA LYS A 118 16.86 -9.61 -3.26
C LYS A 118 17.26 -8.72 -2.08
N VAL A 119 16.76 -7.50 -2.02
CA VAL A 119 17.07 -6.55 -0.94
C VAL A 119 16.58 -7.09 0.40
N ALA A 120 15.35 -7.64 0.44
CA ALA A 120 14.76 -8.23 1.63
C ALA A 120 15.60 -9.42 2.15
N ASP A 121 16.02 -10.31 1.26
CA ASP A 121 16.85 -11.47 1.59
C ASP A 121 18.24 -11.06 2.11
N VAL A 122 18.91 -10.13 1.43
CA VAL A 122 20.24 -9.62 1.84
C VAL A 122 20.17 -8.96 3.22
N CYS A 123 19.11 -8.18 3.46
CA CYS A 123 18.96 -7.43 4.69
C CYS A 123 18.25 -8.19 5.81
N ASP A 124 17.71 -9.39 5.57
CA ASP A 124 16.89 -10.15 6.53
C ASP A 124 15.73 -9.30 7.08
N VAL A 125 14.93 -8.75 6.16
CA VAL A 125 13.75 -7.91 6.45
C VAL A 125 12.56 -8.38 5.63
N ASP A 126 11.35 -7.92 5.98
CA ASP A 126 10.17 -8.16 5.15
C ASP A 126 10.25 -7.42 3.80
N ILE A 127 9.58 -7.98 2.79
CA ILE A 127 9.57 -7.42 1.43
C ILE A 127 8.98 -6.00 1.39
N ASP A 128 7.98 -5.70 2.22
CA ASP A 128 7.36 -4.38 2.26
C ASP A 128 8.36 -3.32 2.74
N ARG A 129 9.25 -3.64 3.68
CA ARG A 129 10.33 -2.73 4.10
C ARG A 129 11.31 -2.49 2.96
N ALA A 130 11.72 -3.55 2.25
CA ALA A 130 12.61 -3.41 1.10
C ALA A 130 11.99 -2.56 -0.02
N GLN A 131 10.69 -2.76 -0.31
CA GLN A 131 9.94 -1.93 -1.27
C GLN A 131 9.91 -0.45 -0.85
N ARG A 132 9.71 -0.16 0.44
CA ARG A 132 9.72 1.23 0.93
C ARG A 132 11.10 1.88 0.81
N TRP A 133 12.18 1.15 1.09
CA TRP A 133 13.54 1.65 0.84
C TRP A 133 13.76 2.00 -0.63
N ILE A 134 13.33 1.13 -1.55
CA ILE A 134 13.41 1.39 -2.99
C ILE A 134 12.53 2.59 -3.38
N ALA A 135 11.34 2.74 -2.79
CA ALA A 135 10.48 3.89 -3.05
C ALA A 135 11.13 5.20 -2.58
N MET A 136 11.69 5.24 -1.36
CA MET A 136 12.38 6.44 -0.85
C MET A 136 13.62 6.78 -1.69
N ALA A 137 14.36 5.76 -2.15
CA ALA A 137 15.51 5.93 -3.04
C ALA A 137 15.18 6.68 -4.34
N ARG A 138 13.91 6.67 -4.80
CA ARG A 138 13.48 7.43 -5.98
C ARG A 138 13.47 8.94 -5.77
N PHE A 139 13.50 9.39 -4.52
CA PHE A 139 13.41 10.79 -4.15
C PHE A 139 14.71 11.33 -3.53
N CYS A 140 15.55 10.47 -2.94
CA CYS A 140 16.79 10.87 -2.24
C CYS A 140 17.82 11.63 -3.09
N TRP A 141 17.73 11.57 -4.41
CA TRP A 141 18.64 12.26 -5.33
C TRP A 141 18.08 13.59 -5.87
N LEU A 142 16.85 13.95 -5.50
CA LEU A 142 16.23 15.22 -5.87
C LEU A 142 16.77 16.36 -5.01
N GLU A 143 17.10 17.49 -5.63
CA GLU A 143 17.74 18.62 -4.96
C GLU A 143 16.84 19.26 -3.89
N SER A 144 15.52 19.21 -4.08
CA SER A 144 14.55 19.78 -3.15
C SER A 144 14.14 18.85 -2.00
N ILE A 145 14.65 17.62 -1.94
CA ILE A 145 14.20 16.57 -1.02
C ILE A 145 15.34 16.13 -0.10
N SER A 146 15.12 16.21 1.22
CA SER A 146 15.98 15.57 2.22
C SER A 146 15.63 14.09 2.47
N GLU A 147 16.42 13.40 3.30
CA GLU A 147 16.15 12.01 3.69
C GLU A 147 14.80 11.89 4.43
N GLU A 148 14.48 12.86 5.29
CA GLU A 148 13.21 12.99 6.01
C GLU A 148 12.03 13.29 5.08
N ASP A 149 12.26 14.08 4.03
CA ASP A 149 11.26 14.39 3.01
C ASP A 149 10.89 13.13 2.22
N ALA A 150 11.90 12.34 1.82
CA ALA A 150 11.67 11.07 1.13
C ALA A 150 10.85 10.09 1.99
N GLU A 151 11.16 9.97 3.30
CA GLU A 151 10.35 9.18 4.23
C GLU A 151 8.91 9.70 4.30
N ALA A 152 8.74 11.03 4.44
CA ALA A 152 7.42 11.65 4.54
C ALA A 152 6.58 11.45 3.28
N ILE A 153 7.16 11.61 2.09
CA ILE A 153 6.48 11.39 0.80
C ILE A 153 6.00 9.95 0.67
N VAL A 154 6.82 8.96 1.08
CA VAL A 154 6.47 7.54 0.97
C VAL A 154 5.47 7.12 2.05
N TYR A 155 5.76 7.39 3.33
CA TYR A 155 4.93 6.91 4.44
C TYR A 155 3.70 7.77 4.70
N GLY A 156 3.84 9.10 4.62
CA GLY A 156 2.74 10.03 4.83
C GLY A 156 2.00 10.35 3.54
N GLY A 157 2.74 10.59 2.46
CA GLY A 157 2.19 10.85 1.14
C GLY A 157 1.75 9.58 0.40
N GLY A 158 2.16 8.38 0.79
CA GLY A 158 1.79 7.16 0.07
C GLY A 158 2.16 7.18 -1.42
N ILE A 159 3.15 7.99 -1.79
CA ILE A 159 3.61 8.20 -3.16
C ILE A 159 4.90 7.39 -3.34
N THR A 160 4.95 6.58 -4.38
CA THR A 160 6.06 5.61 -4.57
C THR A 160 6.83 5.78 -5.86
N ASP A 161 6.46 6.75 -6.70
CA ASP A 161 7.17 7.09 -7.92
C ASP A 161 7.05 8.59 -8.28
N LEU A 162 7.84 9.02 -9.28
CA LEU A 162 7.92 10.41 -9.72
C LEU A 162 6.66 10.89 -10.44
N ASP A 163 5.95 10.01 -11.15
CA ASP A 163 4.74 10.39 -11.89
C ASP A 163 3.61 10.70 -10.89
N GLU A 164 3.47 9.89 -9.84
CA GLU A 164 2.57 10.13 -8.72
C GLU A 164 2.90 11.43 -7.98
N LEU A 165 4.19 11.71 -7.74
CA LEU A 165 4.62 12.96 -7.10
C LEU A 165 4.32 14.17 -8.00
N ALA A 166 4.63 14.09 -9.29
CA ALA A 166 4.36 15.14 -10.27
C ALA A 166 2.85 15.43 -10.42
N ALA A 167 1.99 14.42 -10.25
CA ALA A 167 0.54 14.56 -10.32
C ALA A 167 -0.11 15.01 -9.01
N ALA A 168 0.63 15.10 -7.90
CA ALA A 168 0.07 15.42 -6.59
C ALA A 168 -0.42 16.87 -6.47
N GLU A 169 -1.47 17.06 -5.65
CA GLU A 169 -1.91 18.39 -5.22
C GLU A 169 -1.16 18.80 -3.93
N PRO A 170 -0.47 19.96 -3.89
CA PRO A 170 0.43 20.31 -2.78
C PRO A 170 -0.25 20.33 -1.40
N ASP A 171 -1.42 20.96 -1.28
CA ASP A 171 -2.15 21.04 -0.02
C ASP A 171 -2.63 19.65 0.45
N ALA A 172 -3.06 18.79 -0.48
CA ALA A 172 -3.52 17.44 -0.17
C ALA A 172 -2.34 16.52 0.23
N LEU A 173 -1.19 16.65 -0.42
CA LEU A 173 0.03 15.94 -0.03
C LEU A 173 0.49 16.37 1.37
N LEU A 174 0.60 17.68 1.60
CA LEU A 174 1.01 18.23 2.89
C LEU A 174 0.07 17.79 4.02
N GLY A 175 -1.25 17.84 3.79
CA GLY A 175 -2.23 17.40 4.78
C GLY A 175 -2.04 15.94 5.21
N ARG A 176 -1.80 15.04 4.25
CA ARG A 176 -1.55 13.62 4.54
C ARG A 176 -0.24 13.40 5.31
N ILE A 177 0.82 14.13 4.96
CA ILE A 177 2.10 14.08 5.66
C ILE A 177 1.95 14.58 7.11
N GLN A 178 1.32 15.73 7.31
CA GLN A 178 1.09 16.29 8.65
C GLN A 178 0.22 15.37 9.51
N ASP A 179 -0.78 14.71 8.92
CA ASP A 179 -1.57 13.69 9.60
C ASP A 179 -0.73 12.48 9.97
N ALA A 180 0.13 11.99 9.09
CA ALA A 180 1.03 10.87 9.37
C ALA A 180 2.02 11.19 10.50
N VAL A 181 2.57 12.41 10.54
CA VAL A 181 3.43 12.88 11.64
C VAL A 181 2.63 12.93 12.95
N ARG A 182 1.43 13.52 12.93
CA ARG A 182 0.54 13.61 14.10
C ARG A 182 0.13 12.24 14.65
N LEU A 183 -0.04 11.26 13.76
CA LEU A 183 -0.37 9.87 14.11
C LEU A 183 0.86 9.03 14.48
N GLY A 184 2.07 9.55 14.33
CA GLY A 184 3.33 8.88 14.64
C GLY A 184 3.76 7.83 13.61
N HIS A 185 3.23 7.90 12.39
CA HIS A 185 3.63 7.05 11.26
C HIS A 185 4.89 7.55 10.56
N VAL A 186 5.17 8.85 10.63
CA VAL A 186 6.42 9.49 10.17
C VAL A 186 7.08 10.14 11.38
N LYS A 187 8.39 9.95 11.55
CA LYS A 187 9.15 10.56 12.64
C LYS A 187 9.89 11.78 12.12
N VAL A 188 9.84 12.86 12.90
CA VAL A 188 10.42 14.14 12.50
C VAL A 188 11.39 14.59 13.58
N PRO A 189 12.63 14.97 13.24
CA PRO A 189 13.58 15.56 14.19
C PRO A 189 13.01 16.80 14.89
N GLU A 190 13.50 17.09 16.09
CA GLU A 190 13.05 18.27 16.83
C GLU A 190 13.32 19.57 16.04
N GLY A 191 12.29 20.40 15.87
CA GLY A 191 12.39 21.66 15.13
C GLY A 191 12.24 21.54 13.62
N TYR A 192 12.12 20.34 13.07
CA TYR A 192 11.83 20.11 11.66
C TYR A 192 10.30 20.13 11.44
N THR A 193 9.84 20.77 10.37
CA THR A 193 8.42 20.87 10.02
C THR A 193 8.22 20.83 8.53
N PHE A 194 7.17 20.14 8.08
CA PHE A 194 6.74 20.17 6.68
C PHE A 194 5.79 21.35 6.43
N ASP A 195 6.06 22.11 5.37
CA ASP A 195 5.23 23.21 4.92
C ASP A 195 4.84 23.09 3.44
N LEU A 196 4.01 24.04 2.99
CA LEU A 196 3.44 24.04 1.64
C LEU A 196 4.46 24.38 0.56
N ASP A 197 5.49 25.17 0.90
CA ASP A 197 6.49 25.57 -0.07
C ASP A 197 7.45 24.41 -0.37
N MET A 198 7.77 23.59 0.64
CA MET A 198 8.46 22.31 0.44
C MET A 198 7.66 21.38 -0.49
N ALA A 199 6.38 21.13 -0.19
CA ALA A 199 5.54 20.25 -1.02
C ALA A 199 5.45 20.73 -2.48
N LYS A 200 5.34 22.05 -2.70
CA LYS A 200 5.36 22.63 -4.05
C LYS A 200 6.69 22.44 -4.75
N ALA A 201 7.81 22.57 -4.04
CA ALA A 201 9.15 22.39 -4.60
C ALA A 201 9.34 20.95 -5.08
N TRP A 202 9.00 19.95 -4.24
CA TRP A 202 9.09 18.53 -4.60
C TRP A 202 8.26 18.20 -5.85
N ILE A 203 7.01 18.68 -5.89
CA ILE A 203 6.09 18.45 -7.01
C ILE A 203 6.60 19.15 -8.29
N ALA A 204 7.15 20.36 -8.16
CA ALA A 204 7.70 21.09 -9.30
C ALA A 204 8.91 20.38 -9.90
N GLU A 205 9.86 19.94 -9.07
CA GLU A 205 11.03 19.18 -9.51
C GLU A 205 10.63 17.85 -10.15
N ALA A 206 9.66 17.12 -9.56
CA ALA A 206 9.13 15.90 -10.15
C ALA A 206 8.47 16.13 -11.52
N LYS A 207 7.73 17.24 -11.71
CA LYS A 207 7.18 17.63 -13.02
C LYS A 207 8.26 17.89 -14.05
N ASP A 208 9.29 18.63 -13.66
CA ASP A 208 10.41 18.94 -14.55
C ASP A 208 11.13 17.66 -15.01
N LEU A 209 11.19 16.62 -14.18
CA LEU A 209 11.82 15.34 -14.51
C LEU A 209 10.94 14.39 -15.33
N THR A 210 9.62 14.54 -15.26
CA THR A 210 8.64 13.66 -15.92
C THR A 210 8.07 14.22 -17.22
N THR A 211 8.21 15.53 -17.47
CA THR A 211 7.74 16.17 -18.70
C THR A 211 8.73 15.95 -19.85
N GLU A 212 8.29 15.44 -21.00
CA GLU A 212 9.10 15.26 -22.22
C GLU A 212 9.55 16.59 -22.87
#